data_AF-A0A0D0EB23-F1
#
_entry.id   AF-A0A0D0EB23-F1
#
_cell.length_a   1.000
_cell.length_b   1.000
_cell.length_c   1.000
_cell.angle_alpha   90.00
_cell.angle_beta   90.00
_cell.angle_gamma   90.00
#
_symmetry.space_group_name_H-M   'P 1'
#
loop_
_entity.id
_entity.type
_entity.pdbx_description
1 polymer ?
#
loop_
_entity_poly.entity_id
_entity_poly.type
_entity_poly.pdbx_seq_one_letter_code
_entity_poly.pdbx_strand_id
1 'polypeptide(L)'
;LTVLRNDYLPLHIVSDSYDFALYKRAILYPKGMQSTTSLTPLEICSCCRGSLLRMKPLQLTWALANFQHYGHQHLPVDITEAFKGALPFDLMLISKCQSSMSLKWVSVKGL
;
A
#
# COMPACT_ATOMS: atom_id res chain seq x y z
N LEU A 1 -4.68 11.14 -7.60
CA LEU A 1 -4.28 9.72 -7.44
C LEU A 1 -3.23 9.22 -8.44
N THR A 2 -2.91 9.96 -9.51
CA THR A 2 -1.93 9.50 -10.53
C THR A 2 -0.55 9.16 -9.98
N VAL A 3 -0.07 9.89 -8.96
CA VAL A 3 1.21 9.63 -8.28
C VAL A 3 1.25 8.35 -7.45
N LEU A 4 0.10 7.69 -7.28
CA LEU A 4 -0.04 6.40 -6.61
C LEU A 4 -0.20 5.25 -7.61
N ARG A 5 0.07 5.48 -8.90
CA ARG A 5 0.12 4.42 -9.89
C ARG A 5 1.53 3.88 -10.01
N ASN A 6 1.64 2.61 -10.38
CA ASN A 6 2.88 2.06 -10.90
C ASN A 6 2.52 1.19 -12.12
N ASP A 7 2.66 1.78 -13.31
CA ASP A 7 2.32 1.11 -14.56
C ASP A 7 3.38 0.05 -14.96
N TYR A 8 4.48 -0.08 -14.23
CA TYR A 8 5.50 -1.13 -14.43
C TYR A 8 5.16 -2.44 -13.71
N LEU A 9 4.18 -2.45 -12.80
CA LEU A 9 3.76 -3.68 -12.12
C LEU A 9 2.97 -4.57 -13.09
N PRO A 10 3.28 -5.86 -13.19
CA PRO A 10 2.46 -6.82 -13.92
C PRO A 10 1.01 -6.83 -13.40
N LEU A 11 0.04 -6.97 -14.31
CA LEU A 11 -1.38 -6.97 -13.94
C LEU A 11 -1.75 -8.06 -12.93
N HIS A 12 -1.10 -9.22 -13.00
CA HIS A 12 -1.38 -10.37 -12.12
C HIS A 12 -0.92 -10.19 -10.67
N ILE A 13 -0.13 -9.15 -10.36
CA ILE A 13 0.28 -8.84 -8.97
C ILE A 13 -0.48 -7.65 -8.37
N VAL A 14 -1.30 -6.98 -9.18
CA VAL A 14 -2.15 -5.89 -8.73
C VAL A 14 -3.25 -6.45 -7.85
N SER A 15 -3.57 -5.74 -6.77
CA SER A 15 -4.60 -6.20 -5.83
C SER A 15 -5.97 -6.32 -6.50
N ASP A 16 -6.61 -7.46 -6.29
CA ASP A 16 -8.00 -7.78 -6.66
C ASP A 16 -9.01 -7.44 -5.55
N SER A 17 -8.51 -6.98 -4.40
CA SER A 17 -9.31 -6.76 -3.20
C SER A 17 -10.12 -5.45 -3.18
N TYR A 18 -9.99 -4.63 -4.23
CA TYR A 18 -10.82 -3.46 -4.47
C TYR A 18 -10.94 -3.17 -5.97
N ASP A 19 -11.90 -2.34 -6.36
CA ASP A 19 -12.11 -1.93 -7.74
C ASP A 19 -10.95 -1.04 -8.21
N PHE A 20 -9.89 -1.67 -8.69
CA PHE A 20 -8.67 -1.01 -9.14
C PHE A 20 -8.94 -0.01 -10.26
N ALA A 21 -9.90 -0.30 -11.14
CA ALA A 21 -10.28 0.58 -12.24
C ALA A 21 -10.99 1.84 -11.74
N LEU A 22 -11.94 1.69 -10.81
CA LEU A 22 -12.67 2.80 -10.17
C LEU A 22 -11.70 3.78 -9.48
N TYR A 23 -10.68 3.25 -8.81
CA TYR A 23 -9.62 4.04 -8.18
C TYR A 23 -8.54 4.51 -9.16
N LYS A 24 -8.86 4.55 -10.45
CA LYS A 24 -7.99 5.05 -11.51
C LYS A 24 -6.63 4.33 -11.50
N ARG A 25 -6.58 3.02 -11.25
CA ARG A 25 -5.36 2.19 -11.16
C ARG A 25 -4.36 2.63 -10.09
N ALA A 26 -4.81 3.37 -9.07
CA ALA A 26 -3.97 3.71 -7.94
C ALA A 26 -3.76 2.47 -7.07
N ILE A 27 -2.52 2.24 -6.63
CA ILE A 27 -2.13 1.18 -5.72
C ILE A 27 -2.38 1.67 -4.29
N LEU A 28 -3.41 1.10 -3.68
CA LEU A 28 -3.93 1.50 -2.37
C LEU A 28 -3.82 0.34 -1.40
N TYR A 29 -3.91 0.66 -0.11
CA TYR A 29 -4.01 -0.35 0.93
C TYR A 29 -5.49 -0.57 1.29
N PRO A 30 -6.06 -1.75 1.02
CA PRO A 30 -7.50 -2.00 1.17
C PRO A 30 -8.03 -1.74 2.59
N LYS A 31 -7.23 -2.00 3.63
CA LYS A 31 -7.67 -1.78 5.02
C LYS A 31 -7.81 -0.30 5.38
N GLY A 32 -7.26 0.61 4.59
CA GLY A 32 -7.46 2.05 4.73
C GLY A 32 -8.63 2.58 3.91
N MET A 33 -9.42 1.70 3.27
CA MET A 33 -10.57 2.10 2.44
C MET A 33 -11.85 1.90 3.23
N GLN A 34 -12.74 2.90 3.24
CA GLN A 34 -14.09 2.75 3.82
C GLN A 34 -15.00 1.86 2.97
N SER A 35 -14.75 1.84 1.66
CA SER A 35 -15.38 0.96 0.68
C SER A 35 -14.36 0.54 -0.36
N THR A 36 -14.43 -0.72 -0.79
CA THR A 36 -13.56 -1.27 -1.84
C THR A 36 -14.23 -1.23 -3.22
N THR A 37 -15.52 -0.95 -3.29
CA THR A 37 -16.34 -1.02 -4.52
C THR A 37 -17.01 0.30 -4.88
N SER A 38 -16.89 1.32 -4.04
CA SER A 38 -17.45 2.65 -4.29
C SER A 38 -16.47 3.73 -3.87
N LEU A 39 -16.53 4.89 -4.55
CA LEU A 39 -15.68 6.03 -4.21
C LEU A 39 -16.10 6.63 -2.88
N THR A 40 -15.41 6.19 -1.82
CA THR A 40 -15.50 6.74 -0.47
C THR A 40 -14.16 7.35 -0.06
N PRO A 41 -14.16 8.24 0.95
CA PRO A 41 -12.91 8.75 1.52
C PRO A 41 -11.93 7.64 1.89
N LEU A 42 -10.64 7.91 1.66
CA LEU A 42 -9.54 7.03 2.03
C LEU A 42 -8.94 7.48 3.37
N GLU A 43 -8.70 6.53 4.26
CA GLU A 43 -7.92 6.77 5.47
C GLU A 43 -6.43 6.79 5.14
N ILE A 44 -5.84 7.98 5.23
CA ILE A 44 -4.43 8.21 4.92
C ILE A 44 -3.78 8.93 6.11
N CYS A 45 -2.52 8.60 6.41
CA CYS A 45 -1.80 9.28 7.46
C CYS A 45 -1.57 10.77 7.11
N SER A 46 -1.31 11.60 8.12
CA SER A 46 -1.10 13.05 7.96
C SER A 46 0.05 13.37 6.99
N CYS A 47 1.12 12.58 6.99
CA CYS A 47 2.25 12.71 6.07
C CYS A 47 1.84 12.46 4.61
N CYS A 48 1.11 11.36 4.36
CA CYS A 48 0.58 11.03 3.04
C CYS A 48 -0.38 12.11 2.55
N ARG A 49 -1.30 12.55 3.41
CA ARG A 49 -2.23 13.65 3.11
C ARG A 49 -1.50 14.91 2.69
N GLY A 50 -0.50 15.33 3.47
CA GLY A 50 0.29 16.53 3.20
C GLY A 50 1.14 16.46 1.93
N SER A 51 1.39 15.27 1.37
CA SER A 51 2.10 15.10 0.10
C SER A 51 1.15 14.99 -1.08
N LEU A 52 -0.01 14.36 -0.89
CA LEU A 52 -1.02 14.16 -1.93
C LEU A 52 -1.87 15.40 -2.22
N LEU A 53 -2.13 16.24 -1.20
CA LEU A 53 -2.98 17.43 -1.33
C LEU A 53 -2.21 18.71 -1.67
N ARG A 54 -0.92 18.62 -2.02
CA ARG A 54 -0.15 19.77 -2.53
C ARG A 54 -0.63 20.15 -3.92
N MET A 55 -0.43 21.43 -4.30
CA MET A 55 -0.66 21.92 -5.67
C MET A 55 -0.04 21.02 -6.73
N LYS A 56 1.17 20.51 -6.46
CA LYS A 56 1.80 19.42 -7.20
C LYS A 56 1.89 18.19 -6.29
N PRO A 57 1.03 17.16 -6.49
CA PRO A 57 1.09 15.94 -5.71
C PRO A 57 2.47 15.28 -5.86
N LEU A 58 2.99 14.75 -4.76
CA LEU A 58 4.27 14.03 -4.74
C LEU A 58 4.03 12.55 -4.43
N GLN A 59 4.77 11.68 -5.13
CA GLN A 59 4.86 10.28 -4.74
C GLN A 59 5.66 10.19 -3.45
N LEU A 60 5.12 9.49 -2.46
CA LEU A 60 5.80 9.31 -1.18
C LEU A 60 6.87 8.22 -1.32
N THR A 61 8.02 8.42 -0.68
CA THR A 61 9.09 7.42 -0.62
C THR A 61 8.58 6.05 -0.15
N TRP A 62 7.62 6.05 0.78
CA TRP A 62 7.03 4.87 1.40
C TRP A 62 5.67 4.48 0.81
N ALA A 63 5.27 5.08 -0.32
CA ALA A 63 4.05 4.66 -1.00
C ALA A 63 4.22 3.25 -1.57
N LEU A 64 3.18 2.43 -1.49
CA LEU A 64 3.14 1.12 -2.16
C LEU A 64 3.46 1.23 -3.66
N ALA A 65 2.98 2.31 -4.29
CA ALA A 65 3.26 2.64 -5.69
C ALA A 65 4.75 2.84 -6.00
N ASN A 66 5.58 3.20 -5.01
CA ASN A 66 7.02 3.38 -5.18
C ASN A 66 7.79 2.05 -5.07
N PHE A 67 7.34 1.03 -5.81
CA PHE A 67 7.88 -0.34 -5.79
C PHE A 67 7.90 -1.02 -4.41
N GLN A 68 7.09 -0.52 -3.47
CA GLN A 68 6.89 -1.15 -2.15
C GLN A 68 5.64 -2.05 -2.13
N HIS A 69 5.04 -2.33 -3.29
CA HIS A 69 3.94 -3.27 -3.43
C HIS A 69 4.48 -4.66 -3.72
N TYR A 70 4.32 -5.57 -2.76
CA TYR A 70 4.87 -6.93 -2.84
C TYR A 70 3.85 -7.97 -3.31
N GLY A 71 2.63 -7.56 -3.68
CA GLY A 71 1.59 -8.49 -4.10
C GLY A 71 1.30 -9.58 -3.05
N HIS A 72 1.43 -9.27 -1.76
CA HIS A 72 1.38 -10.24 -0.66
C HIS A 72 0.15 -11.16 -0.69
N GLN A 73 -0.97 -10.68 -1.24
CA GLN A 73 -2.19 -11.46 -1.41
C GLN A 73 -2.07 -12.62 -2.42
N HIS A 74 -1.13 -12.51 -3.36
CA HIS A 74 -0.88 -13.49 -4.42
C HIS A 74 0.30 -14.42 -4.11
N LEU A 75 0.87 -14.33 -2.90
CA LEU A 75 1.96 -15.23 -2.51
C LEU A 75 1.43 -16.68 -2.42
N PRO A 76 2.23 -17.66 -2.87
CA PRO A 76 1.93 -19.06 -2.62
C PRO A 76 1.69 -19.36 -1.14
N VAL A 77 0.85 -20.37 -0.85
CA VAL A 77 0.41 -20.68 0.52
C VAL A 77 1.59 -21.04 1.43
N ASP A 78 2.53 -21.82 0.93
CA ASP A 78 3.77 -22.22 1.60
C ASP A 78 4.63 -21.01 1.98
N ILE A 79 4.76 -20.05 1.06
CA ILE A 79 5.49 -18.80 1.30
C ILE A 79 4.75 -17.95 2.34
N THR A 80 3.43 -17.84 2.23
CA THR A 80 2.60 -17.07 3.17
C THR A 80 2.71 -17.64 4.60
N GLU A 81 2.64 -18.95 4.76
CA GLU A 81 2.79 -19.61 6.06
C GLU A 81 4.21 -19.46 6.62
N ALA A 82 5.25 -19.53 5.77
CA ALA A 82 6.62 -19.25 6.20
C ALA A 82 6.77 -17.83 6.73
N PHE A 83 6.18 -16.82 6.07
CA PHE A 83 6.18 -15.43 6.56
C PHE A 83 5.44 -15.27 7.90
N LYS A 84 4.32 -15.98 8.11
CA LYS A 84 3.58 -15.93 9.38
C LYS A 84 4.32 -16.58 10.54
N GLY A 85 5.08 -17.65 10.26
CA GLY A 85 5.87 -18.38 11.25
C GLY A 85 7.23 -17.74 11.54
N ALA A 86 7.73 -16.89 10.65
CA ALA A 86 9.02 -16.22 10.80
C ALA A 86 9.01 -15.23 11.98
N LEU A 87 10.08 -15.26 12.78
CA LEU A 87 10.26 -14.28 13.83
C LEU A 87 10.75 -12.96 13.23
N PRO A 88 10.53 -11.81 13.89
CA PRO A 88 11.04 -10.53 13.41
C PRO A 88 12.56 -10.55 13.14
N PHE A 89 13.32 -11.34 13.90
CA PHE A 89 14.75 -11.50 13.68
C PHE A 89 15.08 -12.25 12.38
N ASP A 90 14.29 -13.28 12.01
CA ASP A 90 14.46 -14.02 10.76
C ASP A 90 14.25 -13.09 9.56
N LEU A 91 13.18 -12.29 9.62
CA LEU A 91 12.84 -11.32 8.59
C LEU A 91 13.92 -10.23 8.46
N MET A 92 14.44 -9.72 9.60
CA MET A 92 15.54 -8.75 9.61
C MET A 92 16.85 -9.33 9.07
N LEU A 93 17.16 -10.60 9.38
CA LEU A 93 18.36 -11.28 8.91
C LEU A 93 18.33 -11.46 7.38
N ILE A 94 17.20 -11.92 6.85
CA ILE A 94 17.02 -12.15 5.40
C ILE A 94 16.99 -10.84 4.63
N SER A 95 16.26 -9.84 5.14
CA SER A 95 16.13 -8.53 4.49
C SER A 95 17.39 -7.66 4.62
N LYS A 96 18.31 -8.02 5.53
CA LYS A 96 19.46 -7.20 5.94
C LYS A 96 19.03 -5.79 6.34
N CYS A 97 17.85 -5.62 6.93
CA CYS A 97 17.32 -4.33 7.33
C CYS A 97 16.78 -4.34 8.77
N GLN A 98 16.68 -3.15 9.38
CA GLN A 98 16.11 -2.94 10.71
C GLN A 98 14.82 -2.14 10.61
N SER A 99 13.78 -2.58 11.31
CA SER A 99 12.53 -1.80 11.41
C SER A 99 12.71 -0.67 12.41
N SER A 100 12.63 0.59 11.94
CA SER A 100 12.86 1.78 12.76
C SER A 100 11.61 2.64 12.99
N MET A 101 10.46 2.31 12.38
CA MET A 101 9.31 3.23 12.39
C MET A 101 7.94 2.53 12.50
N SER A 102 7.10 3.04 13.40
CA SER A 102 5.69 2.65 13.57
C SER A 102 4.78 3.74 12.99
N LEU A 103 3.91 3.41 12.04
CA LEU A 103 2.95 4.36 11.44
C LEU A 103 1.64 4.40 12.25
N LYS A 104 1.20 5.58 12.69
CA LYS A 104 -0.13 5.82 13.27
C LYS A 104 -1.09 6.32 12.18
N TRP A 105 -2.25 5.67 12.06
CA TRP A 105 -3.31 6.03 11.13
C TRP A 105 -4.22 7.11 11.73
N VAL A 106 -4.71 8.03 10.89
CA VAL A 106 -5.68 9.08 11.27
C VAL A 106 -6.75 9.14 10.18
N SER A 107 -8.03 9.16 10.58
CA SER A 107 -9.16 9.20 9.64
C SER A 107 -9.32 10.60 9.03
N VAL A 108 -9.58 10.70 7.73
CA VAL A 108 -9.70 11.97 7.01
C VAL A 108 -10.93 11.94 6.09
N LYS A 109 -11.79 12.96 6.19
CA LYS A 109 -12.94 13.16 5.30
C LYS A 109 -12.49 13.80 3.98
N GLY A 110 -12.88 13.19 2.85
CA GLY A 110 -12.85 13.79 1.52
C GLY A 110 -11.65 13.40 0.65
N LEU A 111 -11.92 12.59 -0.37
CA LEU A 111 -11.16 12.44 -1.61
C LEU A 111 -12.15 12.18 -2.75
#